data_AF-A0A925UYE4-F1
#
_entry.id   AF-A0A925UYE4-F1
#
_cell.length_a   1.000
_cell.length_b   1.000
_cell.length_c   1.000
_cell.angle_alpha   90.00
_cell.angle_beta   90.00
_cell.angle_gamma   90.00
#
_symmetry.space_group_name_H-M   'P 1'
#
loop_
_entity.id
_entity.type
_entity.pdbx_description
1 polymer ?
#
loop_
_entity_poly.entity_id
_entity_poly.type
_entity_poly.pdbx_seq_one_letter_code
_entity_poly.pdbx_strand_id
1 'polypeptide(L)'
;MSLKLPQILEHRSFRDLWLGQSISQLGDAFYFVTFMFMAEKITGQLAMVGIVGALEAIPYLLFSPYAGVVADRMDRKRVMWLSDIVCGLALVLFAAVLVFQASPPAWLLGAVAFLLSTIRCFFLPAKSAAIPN
;
A
#
# COMPACT_ATOMS: atom_id res chain seq x y z
N MET A 1 -12.46 -31.57 -3.49
CA MET A 1 -13.00 -30.49 -4.34
C MET A 1 -11.82 -29.81 -5.04
N SER A 2 -11.41 -30.30 -6.22
CA SER A 2 -10.31 -29.71 -6.97
C SER A 2 -10.82 -28.50 -7.74
N LEU A 3 -10.69 -27.31 -7.15
CA LEU A 3 -11.01 -26.06 -7.83
C LEU A 3 -10.03 -25.92 -9.02
N LYS A 4 -10.54 -26.13 -10.24
CA LYS A 4 -9.78 -25.85 -11.45
C LYS A 4 -9.71 -24.33 -11.58
N LEU A 5 -8.53 -23.75 -11.29
CA LEU A 5 -8.16 -22.34 -11.49
C LEU A 5 -8.85 -21.63 -12.69
N PRO A 6 -8.98 -22.24 -13.89
CA PRO A 6 -9.69 -21.60 -15.01
C PRO A 6 -11.15 -21.23 -14.72
N GLN A 7 -11.91 -22.02 -13.95
CA GLN A 7 -13.34 -21.79 -13.74
C GLN A 7 -13.65 -20.56 -12.86
N ILE A 8 -12.76 -20.21 -11.93
CA ILE A 8 -12.97 -19.05 -11.04
C ILE A 8 -12.65 -17.74 -11.78
N LEU A 9 -11.69 -17.78 -12.71
CA LEU A 9 -11.30 -16.64 -13.55
C LEU A 9 -12.33 -16.33 -14.66
N GLU A 10 -13.30 -17.20 -14.90
CA GLU A 10 -14.43 -16.93 -15.80
C GLU A 10 -15.41 -15.89 -15.21
N HIS A 11 -15.48 -15.78 -13.88
CA HIS A 11 -16.27 -14.74 -13.23
C HIS A 11 -15.58 -13.38 -13.36
N ARG A 12 -16.09 -12.53 -14.26
CA ARG A 12 -15.52 -11.20 -14.57
C ARG A 12 -15.18 -10.37 -13.32
N SER A 13 -16.07 -10.31 -12.34
CA SER A 13 -15.82 -9.55 -11.10
C SER A 13 -14.68 -10.11 -10.27
N PHE A 14 -14.51 -11.44 -10.22
CA PHE A 14 -13.38 -12.06 -9.52
C PHE A 14 -12.08 -11.84 -10.29
N ARG A 15 -12.10 -12.01 -11.62
CA ARG A 15 -10.93 -11.80 -12.48
C ARG A 15 -10.40 -10.37 -12.38
N ASP A 16 -11.28 -9.37 -12.44
CA ASP A 16 -10.91 -7.96 -12.37
C ASP A 16 -10.32 -7.62 -10.98
N LEU A 17 -10.91 -8.17 -9.91
CA LEU A 17 -10.37 -8.05 -8.56
C LEU A 17 -8.99 -8.71 -8.44
N TRP A 18 -8.85 -9.93 -8.96
CA TRP A 18 -7.61 -10.71 -8.87
C TRP A 18 -6.46 -10.05 -9.63
N LEU A 19 -6.72 -9.56 -10.86
CA LEU A 19 -5.73 -8.85 -11.65
C LEU A 19 -5.33 -7.53 -10.99
N GLY A 20 -6.32 -6.72 -10.57
CA GLY A 20 -6.05 -5.45 -9.89
C GLY A 20 -5.22 -5.65 -8.62
N GLN A 21 -5.62 -6.61 -7.78
CA GLN A 21 -4.90 -6.95 -6.56
C GLN A 21 -3.48 -7.46 -6.83
N SER A 22 -3.29 -8.29 -7.86
CA SER A 22 -1.96 -8.80 -8.19
C SER A 22 -1.02 -7.68 -8.57
N ILE A 23 -1.50 -6.71 -9.37
CA ILE A 23 -0.72 -5.54 -9.77
C ILE A 23 -0.42 -4.64 -8.56
N SER A 24 -1.43 -4.33 -7.73
CA SER A 24 -1.23 -3.51 -6.53
C SER A 24 -0.21 -4.14 -5.58
N GLN A 25 -0.30 -5.45 -5.32
CA GLN A 25 0.63 -6.16 -4.43
C GLN A 25 2.07 -6.15 -4.97
N LEU A 26 2.25 -6.23 -6.29
CA LEU A 26 3.57 -6.08 -6.90
C LEU A 26 4.11 -4.65 -6.71
N GLY A 27 3.26 -3.64 -6.92
CA GLY A 27 3.59 -2.24 -6.66
C GLY A 27 4.01 -2.01 -5.20
N ASP A 28 3.30 -2.61 -4.25
CA ASP A 28 3.60 -2.54 -2.82
C ASP A 28 4.96 -3.15 -2.48
N ALA A 29 5.32 -4.28 -3.10
CA ALA A 29 6.62 -4.91 -2.91
C ALA A 29 7.76 -4.03 -3.44
N PHE A 30 7.62 -3.48 -4.66
CA PHE A 30 8.61 -2.56 -5.21
C PHE A 30 8.75 -1.31 -4.37
N TYR A 31 7.61 -0.75 -3.95
CA TYR A 31 7.56 0.40 -3.06
C TYR A 31 8.37 0.15 -1.78
N PHE A 32 8.10 -0.94 -1.08
CA PHE A 32 8.73 -1.26 0.19
C PHE A 32 10.26 -1.38 0.04
N VAL A 33 10.72 -2.16 -0.94
CA VAL A 33 12.15 -2.33 -1.22
C VAL A 33 12.80 -1.00 -1.60
N THR A 34 12.14 -0.21 -2.45
CA THR A 34 12.65 1.10 -2.89
C THR A 34 12.84 2.04 -1.71
N PHE A 35 11.86 2.13 -0.82
CA PHE A 35 11.91 3.03 0.32
C PHE A 35 12.98 2.62 1.33
N MET A 36 13.11 1.32 1.62
CA MET A 36 14.19 0.82 2.49
C MET A 36 15.57 1.13 1.93
N PHE A 37 15.77 0.90 0.63
CA PHE A 37 17.04 1.19 -0.03
C PHE A 37 17.33 2.70 -0.10
N MET A 38 16.32 3.52 -0.38
CA MET A 38 16.48 4.97 -0.45
C MET A 38 16.80 5.61 0.90
N ALA A 39 16.34 5.02 2.01
CA ALA A 39 16.59 5.55 3.34
C ALA A 39 18.09 5.64 3.65
N GLU A 40 18.83 4.58 3.36
CA GLU A 40 20.29 4.58 3.47
C GLU A 40 20.93 5.44 2.38
N LYS A 41 20.48 5.34 1.13
CA LYS A 41 21.08 6.04 0.00
C LYS A 41 21.03 7.57 0.13
N ILE A 42 19.94 8.12 0.66
CA ILE A 42 19.77 9.57 0.83
C ILE A 42 20.55 10.08 2.06
N THR A 43 20.56 9.31 3.15
CA THR A 43 21.09 9.79 4.44
C THR A 43 22.52 9.36 4.73
N GLY A 44 23.02 8.33 4.04
CA GLY A 44 24.28 7.66 4.33
C GLY A 44 24.27 6.84 5.62
N GLN A 45 23.11 6.62 6.25
CA GLN A 45 23.00 5.99 7.56
C GLN A 45 22.07 4.78 7.53
N LEU A 46 22.61 3.61 7.87
CA LEU A 46 21.82 2.37 7.96
C LEU A 46 20.68 2.46 9.00
N ALA A 47 20.86 3.25 10.07
CA ALA A 47 19.83 3.49 11.08
C ALA A 47 18.53 4.07 10.50
N MET A 48 18.61 4.82 9.39
CA MET A 48 17.43 5.41 8.75
C MET A 48 16.54 4.37 8.08
N VAL A 49 17.09 3.23 7.67
CA VAL A 49 16.29 2.09 7.18
C VAL A 49 15.37 1.58 8.28
N GLY A 50 15.90 1.44 9.50
CA GLY A 50 15.11 1.04 10.67
C GLY A 50 14.02 2.05 11.03
N ILE A 51 14.32 3.34 10.95
CA ILE A 51 13.34 4.42 11.21
C ILE A 51 12.22 4.40 10.18
N VAL A 52 12.54 4.28 8.88
CA VAL A 52 11.52 4.20 7.82
C VAL A 52 10.69 2.92 7.98
N GLY A 53 11.32 1.78 8.32
CA GLY A 53 10.62 0.55 8.66
C GLY A 53 9.67 0.69 9.86
N ALA A 54 10.06 1.43 10.89
CA ALA A 54 9.17 1.74 12.00
C ALA A 54 8.00 2.62 11.57
N LEU A 55 8.23 3.63 10.72
CA LEU A 55 7.18 4.51 10.20
C LEU A 55 6.19 3.79 9.27
N GLU A 56 6.60 2.71 8.62
CA GLU A 56 5.71 1.77 7.92
C GLU A 56 4.82 0.97 8.89
N ALA A 57 5.37 0.55 10.03
CA ALA A 57 4.68 -0.35 10.96
C ALA A 57 3.72 0.40 11.91
N ILE A 58 4.11 1.59 12.38
CA ILE A 58 3.36 2.37 13.38
C ILE A 58 1.90 2.61 12.96
N PRO A 59 1.58 2.98 11.72
CA PRO A 59 0.20 3.18 11.30
C PRO A 59 -0.69 1.96 11.46
N TYR A 60 -0.18 0.76 11.18
CA TYR A 60 -0.95 -0.46 11.41
C TYR A 60 -1.25 -0.68 12.90
N LEU A 61 -0.32 -0.34 13.78
CA LEU A 61 -0.55 -0.43 15.23
C LEU A 61 -1.60 0.59 15.70
N LEU A 62 -1.54 1.83 15.19
CA LEU A 62 -2.41 2.92 15.64
C LEU A 62 -3.82 2.86 15.02
N PHE A 63 -3.92 2.50 13.74
CA PHE A 63 -5.13 2.68 12.96
C PHE A 63 -5.88 1.38 12.67
N SER A 64 -5.30 0.19 12.90
CA SER A 64 -5.98 -1.08 12.63
C SER A 64 -7.32 -1.28 13.36
N PRO A 65 -7.53 -0.82 14.62
CA PRO A 65 -8.84 -0.94 15.27
C PRO A 65 -9.92 -0.13 14.54
N TYR A 66 -9.56 1.04 14.02
CA TYR A 66 -10.46 1.91 13.26
C TYR A 66 -10.72 1.36 11.85
N ALA A 67 -9.69 0.75 11.24
CA ALA A 67 -9.79 0.16 9.92
C ALA A 67 -10.87 -0.94 9.84
N GLY A 68 -11.04 -1.74 10.89
CA GLY A 68 -12.11 -2.73 10.98
C GLY A 68 -13.51 -2.11 10.94
N VAL A 69 -13.75 -1.08 11.77
CA VAL A 69 -15.04 -0.37 11.83
C VAL A 69 -15.39 0.27 10.48
N VAL A 70 -14.40 0.84 9.80
CA VAL A 70 -14.57 1.44 8.47
C VAL A 70 -14.92 0.36 7.43
N ALA A 71 -14.24 -0.78 7.46
CA ALA A 71 -14.48 -1.89 6.54
C ALA A 71 -15.88 -2.51 6.69
N ASP A 72 -16.45 -2.47 7.91
CA ASP A 72 -17.80 -2.97 8.17
C ASP A 72 -18.90 -2.03 7.67
N ARG A 73 -18.63 -0.71 7.60
CA ARG A 73 -19.64 0.32 7.30
C ARG A 73 -19.59 0.86 5.87
N MET A 74 -18.44 0.78 5.21
CA MET A 74 -18.24 1.33 3.87
C MET A 74 -18.33 0.27 2.77
N ASP A 75 -18.65 0.70 1.55
CA ASP A 75 -18.56 -0.15 0.36
C ASP A 75 -17.09 -0.57 0.14
N ARG A 76 -16.84 -1.87 0.31
CA ARG A 76 -15.51 -2.49 0.26
C ARG A 76 -14.79 -2.19 -1.04
N LYS A 77 -15.50 -2.24 -2.17
CA LYS A 77 -14.92 -1.94 -3.48
C LYS A 77 -14.44 -0.50 -3.52
N ARG A 78 -15.23 0.44 -2.97
CA ARG A 78 -14.87 1.86 -2.90
C ARG A 78 -13.64 2.11 -2.06
N VAL A 79 -13.54 1.51 -0.88
CA VAL A 79 -12.36 1.64 -0.02
C VAL A 79 -11.11 1.15 -0.75
N MET A 80 -11.19 0.01 -1.42
CA MET A 80 -10.04 -0.57 -2.14
C MET A 80 -9.56 0.33 -3.28
N TRP A 81 -10.43 0.71 -4.23
CA TRP A 81 -9.97 1.52 -5.38
C TRP A 81 -9.59 2.94 -4.98
N LEU A 82 -10.25 3.56 -4.00
CA LEU A 82 -9.84 4.88 -3.49
C LEU A 82 -8.46 4.81 -2.85
N SER A 83 -8.20 3.79 -2.04
CA SER A 83 -6.88 3.59 -1.42
C SER A 83 -5.79 3.41 -2.48
N ASP A 84 -6.03 2.59 -3.49
CA ASP A 84 -5.10 2.37 -4.59
C ASP A 84 -4.81 3.68 -5.35
N ILE A 85 -5.85 4.47 -5.66
CA ILE A 85 -5.68 5.77 -6.36
C ILE A 85 -4.90 6.76 -5.50
N VAL A 86 -5.22 6.90 -4.22
CA VAL A 86 -4.54 7.85 -3.34
C VAL A 86 -3.07 7.44 -3.15
N CYS A 87 -2.80 6.15 -2.95
CA CYS A 87 -1.43 5.62 -2.86
C CYS A 87 -0.66 5.86 -4.17
N GLY A 88 -1.27 5.55 -5.32
CA GLY A 88 -0.66 5.77 -6.63
C GLY A 88 -0.33 7.24 -6.88
N LEU A 89 -1.27 8.14 -6.57
CA LEU A 89 -1.06 9.59 -6.71
C LEU A 89 0.05 10.09 -5.79
N ALA A 90 0.07 9.66 -4.52
CA ALA A 90 1.11 10.03 -3.58
C ALA A 90 2.50 9.56 -4.04
N LEU A 91 2.61 8.35 -4.61
CA LEU A 91 3.86 7.84 -5.19
C LEU A 91 4.29 8.60 -6.44
N VAL A 92 3.36 8.97 -7.33
CA VAL A 92 3.66 9.79 -8.51
C VAL A 92 4.16 11.17 -8.11
N LEU A 93 3.52 11.81 -7.12
CA LEU A 93 3.96 13.09 -6.59
C LEU A 93 5.33 12.99 -5.92
N PHE A 94 5.57 11.94 -5.13
CA PHE A 94 6.88 11.68 -4.55
C PHE A 94 7.95 11.50 -5.62
N ALA A 95 7.69 10.68 -6.64
CA ALA A 95 8.59 10.48 -7.76
C ALA A 95 8.89 11.80 -8.50
N ALA A 96 7.88 12.64 -8.72
CA ALA A 96 8.06 13.96 -9.32
C ALA A 96 9.02 14.84 -8.48
N VAL A 97 8.85 14.87 -7.15
CA VAL A 97 9.77 15.59 -6.26
C VAL A 97 11.21 15.08 -6.42
N LEU A 98 11.42 13.76 -6.48
CA LEU A 98 12.75 13.19 -6.67
C LEU A 98 13.40 13.55 -8.02
N VAL A 99 12.60 13.69 -9.08
CA VAL A 99 13.10 14.07 -10.41
C VAL A 99 13.48 15.55 -10.45
N PHE A 100 12.67 16.42 -9.87
CA PHE A 100 12.89 17.87 -9.94
C PHE A 100 13.81 18.41 -8.83
N GLN A 101 14.05 17.63 -7.76
CA GLN A 101 14.89 18.04 -6.63
C GLN A 101 16.08 17.09 -6.48
N ALA A 102 17.29 17.59 -6.78
CA ALA A 102 18.51 16.79 -6.74
C ALA A 102 18.89 16.26 -5.34
N SER A 103 18.37 16.88 -4.27
CA SER A 103 18.62 16.49 -2.88
C SER A 103 17.34 16.61 -2.06
N PRO A 104 16.43 15.63 -2.17
CA PRO A 104 15.21 15.62 -1.39
C PRO A 104 15.53 15.45 0.10
N PRO A 105 14.78 16.10 1.00
CA PRO A 105 15.04 15.99 2.42
C PRO A 105 14.65 14.59 2.94
N ALA A 106 15.47 14.02 3.81
CA ALA A 106 15.29 12.65 4.33
C ALA A 106 13.95 12.41 5.02
N TRP A 107 13.40 13.43 5.69
CA TRP A 107 12.11 13.32 6.37
C TRP A 107 10.94 13.06 5.40
N LEU A 108 11.06 13.49 4.14
CA LEU A 108 10.01 13.30 3.13
C LEU A 108 9.77 11.80 2.88
N LEU A 109 10.84 11.01 2.85
CA LEU A 109 10.76 9.56 2.66
C LEU A 109 9.95 8.92 3.79
N GLY A 110 10.26 9.28 5.05
CA GLY A 110 9.52 8.78 6.21
C GLY A 110 8.07 9.27 6.26
N ALA A 111 7.81 10.52 5.87
CA ALA A 111 6.46 11.08 5.82
C ALA A 111 5.58 10.38 4.79
N VAL A 112 6.11 10.14 3.58
CA VAL A 112 5.41 9.37 2.55
C VAL A 112 5.20 7.93 3.00
N ALA A 113 6.20 7.33 3.67
CA ALA A 113 6.06 5.97 4.19
C ALA A 113 4.92 5.81 5.19
N PHE A 114 4.86 6.72 6.16
CA PHE A 114 3.80 6.77 7.15
C PHE A 114 2.42 7.01 6.51
N LEU A 115 2.35 7.93 5.54
CA LEU A 115 1.09 8.23 4.83
C LEU A 115 0.56 7.00 4.08
N LEU A 116 1.41 6.33 3.30
CA LEU A 116 1.03 5.18 2.48
C LEU A 116 0.61 3.99 3.35
N SER A 117 1.36 3.69 4.41
CA SER A 117 0.99 2.63 5.36
C SER A 117 -0.30 2.95 6.12
N THR A 118 -0.56 4.22 6.45
CA THR A 118 -1.85 4.64 7.03
C THR A 118 -3.01 4.34 6.10
N ILE A 119 -2.89 4.68 4.81
CA ILE A 119 -3.94 4.40 3.82
C ILE A 119 -4.13 2.88 3.64
N ARG A 120 -3.03 2.14 3.50
CA ARG A 120 -3.05 0.68 3.33
C ARG A 120 -3.61 -0.07 4.54
N CYS A 121 -3.56 0.50 5.74
CA CYS A 121 -4.16 -0.09 6.93
C CYS A 121 -5.66 -0.41 6.73
N PHE A 122 -6.38 0.41 5.97
CA PHE A 122 -7.80 0.22 5.66
C PHE A 122 -8.06 -0.81 4.57
N PHE A 123 -7.04 -1.21 3.82
CA PHE A 123 -7.16 -2.09 2.67
C PHE A 123 -7.30 -3.56 3.05
N LEU A 124 -6.52 -4.02 4.04
CA LEU A 124 -6.50 -5.42 4.49
C LEU A 124 -7.88 -5.92 4.96
N PRO A 125 -8.60 -5.22 5.87
CA PRO A 125 -9.92 -5.66 6.30
C PRO A 125 -10.97 -5.58 5.18
N ALA A 126 -10.90 -4.55 4.32
CA ALA A 126 -11.78 -4.43 3.17
C ALA A 126 -11.63 -5.60 2.17
N LYS A 127 -10.38 -6.02 1.92
CA LYS A 127 -10.03 -7.15 1.06
C LYS A 127 -10.55 -8.48 1.62
N SER A 128 -10.29 -8.77 2.90
CA SER A 128 -10.76 -10.01 3.55
C SER A 128 -12.28 -10.13 3.53
N ALA A 129 -12.99 -9.01 3.66
CA ALA A 129 -14.44 -8.99 3.58
C ALA A 129 -14.96 -9.07 2.12
N ALA A 130 -14.18 -8.74 1.10
CA ALA A 130 -14.63 -8.71 -0.29
C ALA A 130 -14.70 -10.09 -0.99
N ILE A 131 -14.11 -11.13 -0.38
CA ILE A 131 -14.15 -12.49 -0.92
C ILE A 131 -15.57 -13.06 -0.72
N PRO A 132 -16.28 -13.45 -1.80
CA PRO A 132 -17.59 -14.09 -1.69
C PRO A 132 -17.46 -15.46 -1.00
N ASN A 133 -18.39 -15.77 -0.08
CA ASN A 133 -18.57 -17.12 0.46
C ASN A 133 -19.06 -18.09 -0.62
#